data_AF-A0A486SXF4-F1
#
_entry.id   AF-A0A486SXF4-F1
#
_cell.length_a   1.000
_cell.length_b   1.000
_cell.length_c   1.000
_cell.angle_alpha   90.00
_cell.angle_beta   90.00
_cell.angle_gamma   90.00
#
_symmetry.space_group_name_H-M   'P 1'
#
loop_
_entity.id
_entity.type
_entity.pdbx_description
1 polymer ?
#
loop_
_entity_poly.entity_id
_entity_poly.type
_entity_poly.pdbx_seq_one_letter_code
_entity_poly.pdbx_strand_id
1 'polypeptide(L)' 'MNREEASLFFRLLNRRYEKASIILTSNKGFADWGEMFGDNVLATAILDRLLHHSTTLNGFVE' A
#
# COMPACT_ATOMS: atom_id res chain seq x y z
N MET A 1 -5.14 8.52 -7.56
CA MET A 1 -6.29 7.64 -7.29
C MET A 1 -7.38 8.48 -6.64
N ASN A 2 -8.66 8.25 -6.91
CA ASN A 2 -9.72 8.97 -6.20
C ASN A 2 -10.00 8.33 -4.82
N ARG A 3 -10.77 9.03 -3.97
CA ARG A 3 -11.01 8.59 -2.58
C ARG A 3 -11.77 7.26 -2.48
N GLU A 4 -12.66 6.96 -3.43
CA GLU A 4 -13.44 5.72 -3.45
C GLU A 4 -12.55 4.53 -3.79
N GLU A 5 -11.72 4.66 -4.82
CA GLU A 5 -10.72 3.67 -5.22
C GLU A 5 -9.75 3.36 -4.06
N ALA A 6 -9.29 4.41 -3.37
CA ALA A 6 -8.44 4.29 -2.19
C ALA A 6 -9.11 3.52 -1.05
N SER A 7 -10.39 3.80 -0.80
CA SER A 7 -11.18 3.09 0.21
C SER A 7 -11.39 1.62 -0.15
N LEU A 8 -11.69 1.31 -1.42
CA LEU A 8 -11.84 -0.06 -1.90
C LEU A 8 -10.53 -0.85 -1.76
N PHE A 9 -9.41 -0.24 -2.11
CA PHE A 9 -8.09 -0.84 -1.92
C PHE A 9 -7.81 -1.14 -0.44
N PHE A 10 -8.08 -0.18 0.46
CA PHE A 10 -7.93 -0.39 1.89
C PHE A 10 -8.82 -1.52 2.43
N ARG A 11 -10.07 -1.63 1.95
CA ARG A 11 -10.98 -2.72 2.32
C ARG A 11 -10.48 -4.09 1.85
N LEU A 12 -9.95 -4.18 0.62
CA LEU A 12 -9.34 -5.40 0.10
C LEU A 12 -8.15 -5.82 0.98
N LEU A 13 -7.26 -4.87 1.26
CA LEU A 13 -6.07 -5.08 2.06
C LEU A 13 -6.43 -5.59 3.46
N ASN A 14 -7.37 -4.94 4.14
CA ASN A 14 -7.86 -5.39 5.46
C ASN A 14 -8.43 -6.81 5.46
N ARG A 15 -9.10 -7.23 4.37
CA ARG A 15 -9.63 -8.59 4.26
C ARG A 15 -8.54 -9.64 4.08
N ARG A 16 -7.39 -9.27 3.52
CA ARG A 16 -6.25 -10.16 3.26
C ARG A 16 -5.24 -10.17 4.41
N TYR A 17 -5.12 -9.05 5.11
CA TYR A 17 -4.21 -8.87 6.23
C TYR A 17 -4.34 -10.03 7.24
N GLU A 18 -3.21 -10.66 7.57
CA GLU A 18 -3.10 -11.85 8.42
C GLU A 18 -3.89 -13.10 7.96
N LYS A 19 -4.45 -13.09 6.75
CA LYS A 19 -5.29 -14.19 6.22
C LYS A 19 -4.76 -14.81 4.93
N ALA A 20 -4.15 -14.02 4.05
CA ALA A 20 -3.35 -14.55 2.94
C ALA A 20 -2.41 -13.50 2.36
N SER A 21 -1.39 -13.97 1.64
CA SER A 21 -0.37 -13.15 1.02
C SER A 21 -0.91 -12.21 -0.07
N ILE A 22 -0.25 -11.06 -0.21
CA ILE A 22 -0.41 -10.12 -1.32
C ILE A 22 0.96 -9.95 -1.97
N ILE A 23 1.00 -10.06 -3.30
CA ILE A 23 2.14 -9.59 -4.10
C ILE A 23 1.74 -8.24 -4.67
N LEU A 24 2.52 -7.20 -4.38
CA LEU A 24 2.28 -5.84 -4.84
C LEU A 24 3.54 -5.33 -5.55
N THR A 25 3.34 -4.66 -6.68
CA THR A 25 4.40 -3.98 -7.42
C THR A 25 4.08 -2.49 -7.49
N SER A 26 5.10 -1.65 -7.38
CA SER A 26 4.96 -0.20 -7.41
C SER A 26 6.24 0.39 -8.00
N ASN A 27 6.09 1.38 -8.88
CA ASN A 27 7.19 2.24 -9.32
C ASN A 27 7.34 3.51 -8.47
N LYS A 28 6.60 3.59 -7.34
CA LYS A 28 6.61 4.68 -6.37
C LYS A 28 7.16 4.19 -5.04
N GLY A 29 8.05 4.98 -4.44
CA GLY A 29 8.58 4.72 -3.10
C GLY A 29 7.50 4.95 -2.03
N PHE A 30 7.65 4.34 -0.86
CA PHE A 30 6.63 4.44 0.21
C PHE A 30 6.32 5.88 0.64
N ALA A 31 7.31 6.78 0.56
CA ALA A 31 7.12 8.21 0.86
C ALA A 31 6.13 8.90 -0.10
N ASP A 32 6.02 8.41 -1.34
CA ASP A 32 5.15 9.01 -2.38
C ASP A 32 3.70 8.53 -2.27
N TRP A 33 3.41 7.56 -1.40
CA TRP A 33 2.07 6.97 -1.31
C TRP A 33 1.04 7.98 -0.79
N GLY A 34 1.45 8.92 0.06
CA GLY A 34 0.58 10.01 0.50
C GLY A 34 -0.07 10.78 -0.66
N GLU A 35 0.73 11.15 -1.66
CA GLU A 35 0.25 11.81 -2.88
C GLU A 35 -0.59 10.87 -3.75
N MET A 36 -0.15 9.61 -3.91
CA MET A 36 -0.84 8.61 -4.74
C MET A 36 -2.28 8.33 -4.25
N PHE A 37 -2.45 8.19 -2.92
CA PHE A 37 -3.75 7.98 -2.26
C PHE A 37 -4.51 9.29 -1.98
N GLY A 38 -3.86 10.45 -2.10
CA GLY A 38 -4.45 11.76 -1.79
C GLY A 38 -4.72 12.00 -0.29
N ASP A 39 -4.18 11.15 0.58
CA ASP A 39 -4.37 11.19 2.02
C ASP A 39 -3.21 10.47 2.73
N ASN A 40 -2.37 11.24 3.43
CA ASN A 40 -1.21 10.73 4.18
C ASN A 40 -1.62 9.78 5.32
N VAL A 41 -2.77 10.00 5.95
CA VAL A 41 -3.26 9.15 7.04
C VAL A 41 -3.67 7.79 6.48
N LEU A 42 -4.40 7.78 5.36
CA LEU A 42 -4.78 6.54 4.69
C LEU A 42 -3.56 5.79 4.15
N ALA A 43 -2.62 6.49 3.51
CA ALA A 43 -1.39 5.90 3.02
C ALA A 43 -0.60 5.23 4.15
N THR A 44 -0.46 5.89 5.30
CA THR A 44 0.22 5.34 6.48
C THR A 44 -0.48 4.07 6.97
N ALA A 45 -1.82 4.09 7.09
CA ALA A 45 -2.58 2.92 7.55
C ALA A 45 -2.51 1.72 6.59
N ILE A 46 -2.36 1.97 5.30
CA ILE A 46 -2.13 0.97 4.25
C ILE A 46 -0.73 0.38 4.38
N LEU A 47 0.29 1.24 4.46
CA LEU A 47 1.68 0.83 4.56
C LEU A 47 1.95 0.04 5.83
N ASP A 48 1.40 0.47 6.96
CA ASP A 48 1.47 -0.23 8.25
C ASP A 48 1.09 -1.71 8.11
N ARG A 49 -0.06 -1.98 7.48
CA ARG A 49 -0.56 -3.34 7.28
C ARG A 49 0.23 -4.15 6.25
N LEU A 50 0.66 -3.52 5.15
CA LEU A 50 1.47 -4.20 4.15
C LEU A 50 2.83 -4.59 4.71
N LEU A 51 3.48 -3.66 5.41
CA LEU A 51 4.87 -3.80 5.83
C LEU A 51 5.04 -4.68 7.07
N HIS A 52 4.00 -4.82 7.90
CA HIS A 52 4.05 -5.63 9.12
C HIS A 52 4.50 -7.09 8.87
N HIS A 53 4.05 -7.71 7.78
CA HIS A 53 4.45 -9.06 7.38
C HIS A 53 4.89 -9.11 5.91
N SER A 54 5.86 -8.27 5.54
CA SER A 54 6.38 -8.19 4.17
C SER A 54 7.83 -8.63 4.02
N THR A 55 8.18 -9.02 2.80
CA THR A 55 9.55 -8.94 2.28
C THR A 55 9.55 -7.88 1.19
N THR A 56 10.34 -6.84 1.35
CA THR A 56 10.44 -5.75 0.36
C THR A 56 11.62 -6.02 -0.58
N LEU A 57 11.35 -5.96 -1.88
CA LEU A 57 12.37 -6.06 -2.93
C LEU A 57 12.47 -4.71 -3.62
N ASN A 58 13.54 -3.97 -3.34
CA ASN A 58 13.83 -2.71 -4.02
C ASN A 58 14.68 -3.00 -5.26
N GLY A 59 14.12 -2.77 -6.44
CA GLY A 59 14.87 -2.77 -7.69
C GLY A 59 15.49 -1.40 -7.94
N PHE A 60 16.74 -1.36 -8.42
CA PHE A 60 17.32 -0.13 -8.96
C PHE A 60 16.59 0.21 -10.26
N VAL A 61 15.96 1.39 -10.31
CA VAL A 61 15.55 2.00 -11.57
C VAL A 61 16.63 3.04 -11.85
N GLU A 62 17.47 2.79 -12.87
CA GLU A 62 18.36 3.81 -13.43
C GLU A 62 17.57 4.97 -14.04
#